data_AF-A0A3D8GN77-F1
#
_entry.id   AF-A0A3D8GN77-F1
#
_cell.length_a   1.000
_cell.length_b   1.000
_cell.length_c   1.000
_cell.angle_alpha   90.00
_cell.angle_beta   90.00
_cell.angle_gamma   90.00
#
_symmetry.space_group_name_H-M   'P 1'
#
loop_
_entity.id
_entity.type
_entity.pdbx_description
1 polymer ?
#
loop_
_entity_poly.entity_id
_entity_poly.type
_entity_poly.pdbx_seq_one_letter_code
_entity_poly.pdbx_strand_id
1 'polypeptide(L)'
;MEKHELMKILVLIESVYPEFTVRDETVENWFAVCREMDYPLVMKKLSAHIRKSPYPPLMAEIAAYDEDDSTIEREGLLLEEEGWIRTKHDRLLPKEPPQMPWQNEYFAGL
;
A
#
# COMPACT_ATOMS: atom_id res chain seq x y z
N MET A 1 -3.41 -21.73 1.62
CA MET A 1 -2.06 -22.10 1.12
C MET A 1 -1.39 -23.17 2.01
N GLU A 2 -0.67 -24.12 1.40
CA GLU A 2 0.10 -25.17 2.09
C GLU A 2 1.58 -24.78 2.33
N LYS A 3 2.28 -25.45 3.26
CA LYS A 3 3.68 -25.12 3.62
C LYS A 3 4.63 -25.23 2.42
N HIS A 4 4.42 -26.21 1.56
CA HIS A 4 5.26 -26.40 0.36
C HIS A 4 5.08 -25.28 -0.67
N GLU A 5 3.89 -24.67 -0.74
CA GLU A 5 3.60 -23.53 -1.61
C GLU A 5 4.30 -22.28 -1.12
N LEU A 6 4.24 -22.03 0.19
CA LEU A 6 4.97 -20.93 0.83
C LEU A 6 6.49 -21.06 0.59
N MET A 7 7.05 -22.25 0.72
CA MET A 7 8.46 -22.48 0.45
C MET A 7 8.83 -22.11 -1.00
N LYS A 8 7.99 -22.42 -1.98
CA LYS A 8 8.22 -22.01 -3.38
C LYS A 8 8.26 -20.50 -3.53
N ILE A 9 7.38 -19.78 -2.82
CA ILE A 9 7.35 -18.31 -2.82
C ILE A 9 8.65 -17.75 -2.23
N LEU A 10 9.05 -18.23 -1.05
CA LEU A 10 10.23 -17.74 -0.36
C LEU A 10 11.52 -18.01 -1.14
N VAL A 11 11.66 -19.22 -1.72
CA VAL A 11 12.78 -19.58 -2.60
C VAL A 11 12.81 -18.70 -3.84
N LEU A 12 11.65 -18.38 -4.42
CA LEU A 12 11.58 -17.48 -5.57
C LEU A 12 12.04 -16.06 -5.19
N ILE A 13 11.59 -15.53 -4.05
CA ILE A 13 12.02 -14.21 -3.56
C ILE A 13 13.54 -14.21 -3.35
N GLU A 14 14.10 -15.19 -2.65
CA GLU A 14 15.55 -15.30 -2.43
C GLU A 14 16.34 -15.39 -3.75
N SER A 15 15.81 -16.09 -4.77
CA SER A 15 16.46 -16.20 -6.08
C SER A 15 16.51 -14.89 -6.86
N VAL A 16 15.52 -14.01 -6.66
CA VAL A 16 15.41 -12.72 -7.34
C VAL A 16 16.14 -11.63 -6.57
N TYR A 17 16.16 -11.73 -5.25
CA TYR A 17 16.73 -10.73 -4.34
C TYR A 17 17.83 -11.37 -3.48
N PRO A 18 19.11 -11.33 -3.92
CA PRO A 18 20.21 -12.02 -3.24
C PRO A 18 20.47 -11.57 -1.79
N GLU A 19 20.05 -10.35 -1.45
CA GLU A 19 20.17 -9.80 -0.09
C GLU A 19 19.09 -10.32 0.86
N PHE A 20 18.06 -10.98 0.34
CA PHE A 20 16.98 -11.55 1.13
C PHE A 20 17.32 -12.97 1.56
N THR A 21 17.66 -13.17 2.83
CA THR A 21 17.95 -14.49 3.39
C THR A 21 16.73 -15.06 4.14
N VAL A 22 16.31 -16.26 3.76
CA VAL A 22 15.21 -16.96 4.42
C VAL A 22 15.76 -17.82 5.55
N ARG A 23 15.28 -17.59 6.78
CA ARG A 23 15.58 -18.40 7.97
C ARG A 23 14.38 -19.25 8.34
N ASP A 24 14.58 -20.33 9.07
CA ASP A 24 13.49 -21.22 9.51
C ASP A 24 12.40 -20.47 10.28
N GLU A 25 12.79 -19.55 11.17
CA GLU A 25 11.85 -18.67 11.90
C GLU A 25 10.97 -17.84 10.95
N THR A 26 11.54 -17.36 9.84
CA THR A 26 10.81 -16.57 8.84
C THR A 26 9.74 -17.44 8.16
N VAL A 27 10.08 -18.70 7.83
CA VAL A 27 9.13 -19.64 7.24
C VAL A 27 7.97 -19.90 8.19
N GLU A 28 8.24 -20.14 9.48
CA GLU A 28 7.18 -20.38 10.47
C GLU A 28 6.29 -19.16 10.67
N ASN A 29 6.88 -17.97 10.79
CA ASN A 29 6.13 -16.72 10.93
C ASN A 29 5.24 -16.44 9.71
N TRP A 30 5.77 -16.66 8.50
CA TRP A 30 4.99 -16.48 7.27
C TRP A 30 3.90 -17.53 7.17
N PHE A 31 4.19 -18.78 7.51
CA PHE A 31 3.22 -19.86 7.47
C PHE A 31 2.06 -19.66 8.45
N ALA A 32 2.31 -19.06 9.61
CA ALA A 32 1.25 -18.75 10.58
C ALA A 32 0.18 -17.81 9.99
N VAL A 33 0.56 -16.92 9.07
CA VAL A 33 -0.32 -15.89 8.48
C VAL A 33 -0.87 -16.30 7.12
N CYS A 34 -0.12 -17.04 6.31
CA CYS A 34 -0.49 -17.37 4.94
C CYS A 34 -1.53 -18.50 4.77
N ARG A 35 -1.98 -19.17 5.84
CA ARG A 35 -2.87 -20.35 5.71
C ARG A 35 -4.14 -20.04 4.92
N GLU A 36 -4.69 -18.85 5.12
CA GLU A 36 -5.94 -18.37 4.51
C GLU A 36 -5.73 -17.70 3.13
N MET A 37 -4.49 -17.59 2.66
CA MET A 37 -4.19 -16.95 1.38
C MET A 37 -4.34 -17.91 0.19
N ASP A 38 -4.71 -17.34 -0.96
CA ASP A 38 -4.80 -18.05 -2.24
C ASP A 38 -3.47 -18.04 -3.00
N TYR A 39 -2.91 -19.23 -3.24
CA TYR A 39 -1.56 -19.38 -3.79
C TYR A 39 -1.38 -18.81 -5.20
N PRO A 40 -2.24 -19.11 -6.19
CA PRO A 40 -2.13 -18.56 -7.54
C PRO A 40 -2.22 -17.03 -7.55
N LEU A 41 -3.09 -16.45 -6.70
CA LEU A 41 -3.25 -15.01 -6.61
C LEU A 41 -2.01 -14.34 -5.97
N VAL A 42 -1.44 -14.92 -4.91
CA VAL A 42 -0.17 -14.47 -4.31
C VAL A 42 0.96 -14.52 -5.35
N MET A 43 1.08 -15.60 -6.12
CA MET A 43 2.09 -15.72 -7.18
C MET A 43 1.92 -14.67 -8.27
N LYS A 44 0.68 -14.34 -8.65
CA LYS A 44 0.38 -13.27 -9.61
C LYS A 44 0.85 -11.91 -9.06
N LYS A 45 0.49 -11.56 -7.82
CA LYS A 45 0.93 -10.31 -7.17
C LYS A 45 2.44 -10.24 -7.04
N LEU A 46 3.09 -11.33 -6.60
CA LEU A 46 4.54 -11.45 -6.49
C LEU A 46 5.23 -11.20 -7.84
N SER A 47 4.76 -11.83 -8.92
CA SER A 47 5.33 -11.62 -10.26
C SER A 47 5.19 -10.18 -10.75
N ALA A 48 4.10 -9.50 -10.38
CA ALA A 48 3.89 -8.10 -10.71
C ALA A 48 4.79 -7.18 -9.89
N HIS A 49 5.03 -7.51 -8.61
CA HIS A 49 5.94 -6.79 -7.73
C HIS A 49 7.39 -6.88 -8.22
N ILE A 50 7.86 -8.09 -8.54
CA ILE A 50 9.23 -8.32 -9.03
C ILE A 50 9.57 -7.49 -10.27
N ARG A 51 8.59 -7.28 -11.16
CA ARG A 51 8.79 -6.47 -12.38
C ARG A 51 8.91 -4.97 -12.11
N LYS A 52 8.42 -4.49 -10.96
CA LYS A 52 8.30 -3.06 -10.64
C LYS A 52 9.29 -2.62 -9.56
N SER A 53 9.53 -3.47 -8.57
CA SER A 53 10.30 -3.14 -7.38
C SER A 53 11.67 -3.82 -7.39
N PRO A 54 12.76 -3.05 -7.21
CA PRO A 54 14.09 -3.60 -7.02
C PRO A 54 14.31 -4.20 -5.63
N TYR A 55 13.36 -4.02 -4.70
CA TYR A 55 13.46 -4.51 -3.31
C TYR A 55 12.50 -5.68 -3.05
N PRO A 56 12.86 -6.60 -2.12
CA PRO A 56 12.01 -7.72 -1.73
C PRO A 56 10.61 -7.25 -1.28
N PRO A 57 9.56 -8.01 -1.61
CA PRO A 57 8.21 -7.67 -1.17
C PRO A 57 8.04 -7.86 0.34
N LEU A 58 7.21 -7.02 0.93
CA LEU A 58 6.59 -7.29 2.22
C LEU A 58 5.44 -8.28 2.04
N MET A 59 5.14 -9.05 3.10
CA MET A 59 4.01 -9.98 3.11
C MET A 59 2.70 -9.30 2.66
N ALA A 60 2.44 -8.09 3.15
CA ALA A 60 1.22 -7.33 2.85
C ALA A 60 1.08 -6.96 1.36
N GLU A 61 2.19 -6.77 0.64
CA GLU A 61 2.17 -6.39 -0.78
C GLU A 61 1.75 -7.54 -1.68
N ILE A 62 2.04 -8.78 -1.25
CA ILE A 62 1.68 -10.00 -1.98
C ILE A 62 0.51 -10.75 -1.37
N ALA A 63 0.03 -10.33 -0.19
CA ALA A 63 -1.09 -10.93 0.49
C ALA A 63 -2.33 -10.94 -0.40
N ALA A 64 -2.99 -12.08 -0.47
CA ALA A 64 -4.15 -12.30 -1.30
C ALA A 64 -5.06 -13.29 -0.58
N TYR A 65 -6.15 -12.75 -0.06
CA TYR A 65 -7.19 -13.50 0.62
C TYR A 65 -8.37 -13.66 -0.34
N ASP A 66 -9.10 -14.77 -0.21
CA ASP A 66 -10.42 -14.94 -0.82
C ASP A 66 -11.43 -14.07 -0.06
N GLU A 67 -11.23 -12.75 -0.09
CA GLU A 67 -12.26 -11.80 0.29
C GLU A 67 -13.07 -11.47 -0.97
N ASP A 68 -14.39 -11.63 -0.89
CA ASP A 68 -15.31 -11.13 -1.91
C ASP A 68 -14.91 -9.68 -2.25
N ASP A 69 -14.45 -9.49 -3.49
CA ASP A 69 -13.86 -8.32 -4.19
C ASP A 69 -14.55 -6.95 -3.92
N SER A 70 -15.65 -6.94 -3.17
CA SER A 70 -16.51 -5.79 -2.93
C SER A 70 -15.99 -4.75 -1.94
N THR A 71 -15.05 -5.09 -1.04
CA THR A 71 -14.73 -4.21 0.11
C THR A 71 -13.59 -3.22 -0.20
N ILE A 72 -12.54 -3.65 -0.90
CA ILE A 72 -11.36 -2.82 -1.18
C ILE A 72 -11.64 -1.78 -2.28
N GLU A 73 -12.44 -2.14 -3.30
CA GLU A 73 -12.87 -1.18 -4.33
C GLU A 73 -13.73 -0.06 -3.74
N ARG A 74 -14.57 -0.38 -2.73
CA ARG A 74 -15.43 0.60 -2.06
C ARG A 74 -14.65 1.65 -1.27
N GLU A 75 -13.59 1.27 -0.57
CA GLU A 75 -12.77 2.23 0.18
C GLU A 75 -11.99 3.19 -0.74
N GLY A 76 -11.49 2.71 -1.88
CA GLY A 76 -10.87 3.57 -2.90
C GLY A 76 -11.85 4.58 -3.49
N LEU A 77 -13.07 4.15 -3.83
CA LEU A 77 -14.14 5.01 -4.33
C LEU A 77 -14.59 6.07 -3.31
N LEU A 78 -14.69 5.72 -2.02
CA LEU A 78 -15.07 6.64 -0.95
C LEU A 78 -14.03 7.76 -0.75
N LEU A 79 -12.74 7.42 -0.77
CA LEU A 79 -11.66 8.41 -0.65
C LEU A 79 -11.61 9.36 -1.85
N GLU A 80 -11.94 8.89 -3.05
CA GLU A 80 -12.04 9.73 -4.25
C GLU A 80 -13.24 10.69 -4.19
N GLU A 81 -14.41 10.24 -3.73
CA GLU A 81 -15.58 11.10 -3.54
C GLU A 81 -15.33 12.21 -2.51
N GLU A 82 -14.72 11.87 -1.37
CA GLU A 82 -14.38 12.84 -0.32
C GLU A 82 -13.36 13.90 -0.80
N GLY A 83 -12.40 13.50 -1.63
CA GLY A 83 -11.43 14.42 -2.26
C GLY A 83 -12.09 15.40 -3.24
N TRP A 84 -13.10 14.95 -3.98
CA TRP A 84 -13.87 15.79 -4.90
C TRP A 84 -14.79 16.80 -4.18
N ILE A 85 -15.38 16.42 -3.05
CA ILE A 85 -16.25 17.30 -2.25
C ILE A 85 -15.46 18.49 -1.69
N ARG A 86 -14.24 18.27 -1.20
CA ARG A 86 -13.33 19.34 -0.74
C ARG A 86 -12.96 20.32 -1.85
N THR A 87 -12.60 19.78 -3.02
CA THR A 87 -12.16 20.59 -4.17
C THR A 87 -13.26 21.52 -4.70
N LYS A 88 -14.53 21.10 -4.65
CA LYS A 88 -15.65 21.97 -5.06
C LYS A 88 -15.96 23.07 -4.04
N HIS A 89 -15.82 22.78 -2.75
CA HIS A 89 -16.08 23.77 -1.69
C HIS A 89 -15.04 24.91 -1.74
N ASP A 90 -13.77 24.60 -1.98
CA ASP A 90 -12.69 25.59 -2.11
C ASP A 90 -12.82 26.49 -3.35
N ARG A 91 -13.49 26.01 -4.41
CA ARG A 91 -13.65 26.77 -5.65
C ARG A 91 -14.69 27.90 -5.54
N LEU A 92 -15.60 27.79 -4.57
CA LEU A 92 -16.65 28.79 -4.30
C LEU A 92 -16.22 29.83 -3.26
N LEU A 93 -15.13 29.57 -2.53
CA LEU A 93 -14.54 30.55 -1.65
C LEU A 93 -13.74 31.55 -2.49
N PRO A 94 -13.91 32.87 -2.28
CA PRO A 94 -12.96 33.85 -2.78
C PRO A 94 -11.58 33.44 -2.27
N LYS A 95 -10.61 33.26 -3.19
CA LYS A 95 -9.23 33.01 -2.79
C LYS A 95 -8.76 34.23 -2.01
N GLU A 96 -8.73 34.13 -0.69
CA GLU A 96 -7.99 35.09 0.11
C GLU A 96 -6.53 34.95 -0.32
N PRO A 97 -5.88 36.03 -0.81
CA PRO A 97 -4.44 35.96 -1.02
C PRO A 97 -3.82 35.53 0.32
N PRO A 98 -2.83 34.64 0.33
CA PRO A 98 -2.20 34.21 1.57
C PRO A 98 -1.77 35.46 2.33
N GLN A 99 -2.44 35.76 3.45
CA GLN A 99 -2.07 36.88 4.30
C GLN A 99 -0.67 36.55 4.83
N MET A 100 0.31 37.29 4.33
CA MET A 100 1.68 37.08 4.74
C MET A 100 1.85 37.72 6.12
N PRO A 101 2.58 37.10 7.06
CA PRO A 101 2.70 37.58 8.44
C PRO A 101 3.15 39.05 8.57
N TRP A 102 3.87 39.56 7.57
CA TRP A 102 4.39 40.93 7.52
C TRP A 102 3.35 42.00 7.15
N GLN A 103 2.16 41.63 6.65
CA GLN A 103 1.13 42.62 6.26
C GLN A 103 0.48 43.32 7.46
N ASN A 104 0.60 42.75 8.67
CA ASN A 104 -0.01 43.27 9.89
C ASN A 104 0.87 44.30 10.61
N GLU A 105 2.13 44.45 10.20
CA GLU A 105 3.11 45.30 10.89
C GLU A 105 2.98 46.78 10.52
N TYR A 106 2.31 47.12 9.42
CA TYR A 106 2.20 48.49 8.92
C TYR A 106 0.99 49.28 9.44
N PHE A 107 -0.01 48.63 10.06
CA PHE A 107 -1.23 49.31 10.56
C PHE A 107 -1.30 49.45 12.09
N ALA A 108 -0.28 49.00 12.83
CA ALA A 108 -0.21 49.14 14.29
C ALA A 108 0.56 50.40 14.75
N GLY A 109 0.87 51.34 13.85
CA GLY A 109 1.77 52.45 14.10
C GLY A 109 1.29 53.83 13.64
N LEU A 110 -0.03 54.10 13.62
CA LEU A 110 -0.60 55.44 13.43
C LEU A 110 -1.71 55.72 14.46
#